data_AF-A0A352N3F9-F1
#
_entry.id   AF-A0A352N3F9-F1
#
_cell.length_a   1.000
_cell.length_b   1.000
_cell.length_c   1.000
_cell.angle_alpha   90.00
_cell.angle_beta   90.00
_cell.angle_gamma   90.00
#
_symmetry.space_group_name_H-M   'P 1'
#
loop_
_entity.id
_entity.type
_entity.pdbx_description
1 polymer ?
#
loop_
_entity_poly.entity_id
_entity_poly.type
_entity_poly.pdbx_seq_one_letter_code
_entity_poly.pdbx_strand_id
1 'polypeptide(L)' 'MYNSTETLPMSVMDVERKTIPVVCPWCDKIFGVAKVEIEEGRKIGPAHKICKTCFAIVNQTNLPKDKTNI' A
#
# COMPACT_ATOMS: atom_id res chain seq x y z
N MET A 1 -11.79 36.85 40.31
CA MET A 1 -12.19 35.64 39.56
C MET A 1 -11.61 35.78 38.16
N TYR A 2 -10.49 35.10 37.88
CA TYR A 2 -9.88 35.12 36.54
C TYR A 2 -10.36 33.86 35.80
N ASN A 3 -11.17 34.05 34.77
CA ASN A 3 -11.52 32.99 33.82
C ASN A 3 -10.32 32.76 32.89
N SER A 4 -9.41 31.89 33.31
CA SER A 4 -8.30 31.42 32.47
C SER A 4 -8.75 30.18 31.71
N THR A 5 -9.44 30.38 30.60
CA THR A 5 -9.60 29.28 29.62
C THR A 5 -8.46 29.41 28.63
N GLU A 6 -7.35 28.72 28.90
CA GLU A 6 -6.27 28.56 27.94
C GLU A 6 -6.73 27.59 26.84
N THR A 7 -7.01 28.11 25.64
CA THR A 7 -7.19 27.29 24.45
C THR A 7 -5.81 26.89 23.92
N LEU A 8 -5.38 25.67 24.23
CA LEU A 8 -4.24 25.06 23.56
C LEU A 8 -4.58 24.94 22.06
N PRO A 9 -3.74 25.46 21.14
CA PRO A 9 -3.91 25.18 19.72
C PRO A 9 -3.76 23.68 19.54
N MET A 10 -4.85 22.96 19.25
CA MET A 10 -4.77 21.60 18.76
C MET A 10 -3.96 21.66 17.47
N SER A 11 -2.76 21.08 17.48
CA SER A 11 -1.97 20.94 16.27
C SER A 11 -2.85 20.25 15.23
N VAL A 12 -2.95 20.88 14.07
CA VAL A 12 -3.69 20.35 12.92
C VAL A 12 -2.95 19.07 12.55
N MET A 13 -3.49 17.92 12.99
CA MET A 13 -2.90 16.57 12.93
C MET A 13 -1.66 16.51 12.02
N ASP A 14 -0.47 16.49 12.62
CA ASP A 14 0.79 16.47 11.87
C ASP A 14 0.77 15.26 10.92
N VAL A 15 0.75 15.52 9.62
CA VAL A 15 0.70 14.48 8.58
C VAL A 15 2.14 14.11 8.21
N GLU A 16 2.52 12.87 8.47
CA GLU A 16 3.82 12.30 8.12
C GLU A 16 3.75 11.56 6.77
N ARG A 17 4.75 11.79 5.90
CA ARG A 17 4.90 11.07 4.64
C ARG A 17 5.85 9.89 4.80
N LYS A 18 5.35 8.67 4.63
CA LYS A 18 6.16 7.43 4.66
C LYS A 18 6.23 6.76 3.30
N THR A 19 7.32 6.04 3.09
CA THR A 19 7.48 5.13 1.95
C THR A 19 7.47 3.70 2.47
N ILE A 20 6.55 2.87 2.00
CA ILE A 20 6.41 1.46 2.39
C ILE A 20 6.64 0.52 1.22
N PRO A 21 7.17 -0.69 1.46
CA PRO A 21 7.29 -1.69 0.41
C PRO A 21 5.90 -2.21 -0.01
N VAL A 22 5.80 -2.59 -1.28
CA VAL A 22 4.66 -3.29 -1.86
C VAL A 22 5.05 -4.76 -2.08
N VAL A 23 4.40 -5.65 -1.34
CA VAL A 23 4.66 -7.09 -1.31
C VAL A 23 3.58 -7.84 -2.11
N CYS A 24 4.00 -8.84 -2.88
CA CYS A 24 3.06 -9.75 -3.52
C CYS A 24 2.71 -10.91 -2.58
N PRO A 25 1.43 -11.09 -2.19
CA PRO A 25 1.04 -12.14 -1.24
C PRO A 25 1.07 -13.55 -1.84
N TRP A 26 1.37 -13.71 -3.13
CA TRP A 26 1.43 -15.03 -3.79
C TRP A 26 2.85 -15.57 -3.92
N CYS A 27 3.84 -14.70 -3.98
CA CYS A 27 5.24 -15.09 -4.15
C CYS A 27 6.18 -14.44 -3.13
N ASP A 28 5.62 -13.69 -2.18
CA ASP A 28 6.29 -12.95 -1.10
C ASP A 28 7.40 -11.99 -1.55
N LYS A 29 7.43 -11.64 -2.84
CA LYS A 29 8.41 -10.69 -3.39
C LYS A 29 7.94 -9.24 -3.23
N ILE A 30 8.86 -8.38 -2.79
CA ILE A 30 8.72 -6.94 -2.90
C ILE A 30 8.94 -6.54 -4.36
N PHE A 31 8.00 -5.80 -4.94
CA PHE A 31 8.07 -5.39 -6.35
C PHE A 31 7.86 -3.89 -6.57
N GLY A 32 7.80 -3.13 -5.50
CA GLY A 32 7.69 -1.68 -5.56
C GLY A 32 7.62 -1.04 -4.19
N VAL A 33 7.41 0.27 -4.19
CA VAL A 33 7.19 1.07 -2.99
C VAL A 33 5.97 1.96 -3.19
N ALA A 34 5.26 2.28 -2.12
CA ALA A 34 4.15 3.20 -2.10
C ALA A 34 4.44 4.35 -1.14
N LYS A 35 4.15 5.58 -1.58
CA LYS A 35 4.17 6.76 -0.72
C LYS A 35 2.79 6.88 -0.07
N VAL A 36 2.75 7.04 1.25
CA VAL A 36 1.53 7.18 2.02
C VAL A 36 1.65 8.35 2.96
N GLU A 37 0.55 9.07 3.13
CA GLU A 37 0.41 10.13 4.11
C GLU A 37 -0.37 9.55 5.29
N ILE A 38 0.18 9.67 6.49
CA ILE A 38 -0.41 9.12 7.72
C ILE A 38 -0.33 10.14 8.83
N GLU A 39 -1.20 9.99 9.83
CA GLU A 39 -1.08 10.70 11.09
C GLU A 39 0.28 10.38 11.73
N GLU A 40 0.95 11.41 12.26
CA GLU A 40 2.22 11.27 12.96
C GLU A 40 2.13 10.24 14.09
N GLY A 41 3.18 9.42 14.23
CA GLY A 41 3.24 8.36 15.24
C GLY A 41 2.45 7.09 14.92
N ARG A 42 1.66 7.06 13.85
CA ARG A 42 0.94 5.85 13.43
C ARG A 42 1.91 4.80 12.86
N LYS A 43 1.78 3.56 13.35
CA LYS A 43 2.51 2.40 12.80
C LYS A 43 1.82 1.92 11.53
N ILE A 44 2.61 1.64 10.50
CA ILE A 44 2.10 1.13 9.21
C ILE A 44 2.90 -0.06 8.74
N GLY A 45 2.21 -0.98 8.07
CA GLY A 45 2.80 -2.18 7.47
C GLY A 45 3.04 -2.06 5.97
N PRO A 46 3.61 -3.11 5.34
CA PRO A 46 3.73 -3.20 3.90
C PRO A 46 2.35 -3.17 3.21
N ALA A 47 2.30 -2.61 2.01
CA ALA A 47 1.14 -2.73 1.15
C ALA A 47 1.16 -4.06 0.42
N HIS A 48 -0.01 -4.68 0.21
CA HIS A 48 -0.12 -5.96 -0.49
C HIS A 48 -0.82 -5.80 -1.84
N LYS A 49 -0.19 -6.22 -2.94
CA LYS A 49 -0.74 -6.17 -4.31
C LYS A 49 -0.20 -7.33 -5.16
N ILE A 50 -0.93 -7.80 -6.17
CA ILE A 50 -0.43 -8.87 -7.06
C ILE A 50 0.63 -8.31 -8.02
N CYS A 51 1.80 -8.96 -8.09
CA CYS A 51 2.87 -8.54 -9.00
C CYS A 51 2.55 -8.94 -10.45
N LYS A 52 3.16 -8.23 -11.41
CA LYS A 52 2.95 -8.48 -12.85
C LYS A 52 3.23 -9.93 -13.25
N THR A 53 4.25 -10.55 -12.66
CA THR A 53 4.61 -11.95 -12.91
C THR A 53 3.49 -12.91 -12.50
N CYS A 54 2.98 -12.76 -11.28
CA CYS A 54 1.89 -13.58 -10.75
C CYS A 54 0.59 -13.37 -11.54
N PHE A 55 0.29 -12.12 -11.88
CA PHE A 55 -0.88 -11.79 -12.70
C PHE A 55 -0.80 -12.40 -14.11
N ALA A 56 0.39 -12.38 -14.73
CA ALA A 56 0.60 -12.97 -16.05
C ALA A 56 0.39 -14.49 -16.05
N ILE A 57 0.82 -15.21 -15.01
CA ILE A 57 0.62 -16.65 -14.88
C ILE A 57 -0.88 -16.99 -14.90
N VAL A 58 -1.67 -16.28 -14.11
CA VAL A 58 -3.13 -16.50 -14.06
C VAL A 58 -3.80 -16.14 -15.37
N ASN A 59 -3.38 -15.07 -16.04
CA ASN A 59 -3.97 -14.71 -17.33
C ASN A 59 -3.57 -15.67 -18.45
N GLN A 60 -2.37 -16.27 -18.41
CA GLN A 60 -1.97 -17.30 -19.37
C GLN A 60 -2.73 -18.61 -19.19
N THR A 61 -3.09 -18.97 -17.95
CA THR A 61 -3.96 -20.14 -17.70
C THR A 61 -5.40 -19.95 -18.19
N ASN A 62 -5.82 -18.72 -18.47
CA ASN A 62 -7.15 -18.39 -19.00
C ASN A 62 -7.19 -18.19 -20.52
N LEU A 63 -6.06 -18.32 -21.22
CA LEU A 63 -6.06 -18.32 -22.69
C LEU A 63 -6.50 -19.71 -23.19
N PRO A 64 -7.51 -19.80 -24.08
CA PRO A 64 -7.86 -21.06 -24.71
C PRO A 64 -6.62 -21.58 -25.46
N LYS A 65 -6.17 -22.78 -25.09
CA LYS A 65 -5.13 -23.53 -25.80
C LYS A 65 -5.70 -24.06 -27.12
N ASP A 66 -6.15 -23.18 -28.00
CA ASP A 66 -6.68 -23.58 -29.29
C ASP A 66 -5.93 -22.87 -30.41
N LYS A 67 -4.92 -23.57 -30.91
CA LYS A 67 -4.70 -23.87 -32.34
C LYS A 67 -3.35 -24.55 -32.50
N THR A 68 -3.32 -25.83 -32.12
CA THR A 68 -2.48 -26.79 -32.83
C THR A 68 -3.32 -27.27 -34.01
N ASN A 69 -2.94 -26.93 -35.23
CA ASN A 69 -3.02 -27.89 -36.32
C ASN A 69 -2.06 -27.50 -37.43
N ILE A 70 -1.28 -28.52 -37.78
CA ILE A 70 -0.29 -28.65 -38.84
C ILE A 70 -1.00 -28.63 -40.19
#